data_AF-A0A2H9T115-F1
#
_entry.id   AF-A0A2H9T115-F1
#
_cell.length_a   1.000
_cell.length_b   1.000
_cell.length_c   1.000
_cell.angle_alpha   90.00
_cell.angle_beta   90.00
_cell.angle_gamma   90.00
#
_symmetry.space_group_name_H-M   'P 1'
#
loop_
_entity.id
_entity.type
_entity.pdbx_description
1 polymer ?
#
loop_
_entity_poly.entity_id
_entity_poly.type
_entity_poly.pdbx_seq_one_letter_code
_entity_poly.pdbx_strand_id
1 'polypeptide(L)'
;MPEKNKKFYVTTSIAYTNAPPHIGFALEAIETDVTARYHRFLEKNVFFLTGTDEHGAKITKAAEKEGKTPKEFVDGISEQFRKLKEVLNLSNDDFIRTTDEKRH
;
A
#
# COMPACT_ATOMS: atom_id res chain seq x y z
N MET A 1 -13.18 29.70 3.46
CA MET A 1 -13.67 28.46 4.07
C MET A 1 -13.08 27.29 3.30
N PRO A 2 -12.74 26.15 3.92
CA PRO A 2 -12.28 24.97 3.18
C PRO A 2 -13.33 24.57 2.14
N GLU A 3 -12.88 24.21 0.93
CA GLU A 3 -13.76 23.78 -0.16
C GLU A 3 -14.34 22.38 0.14
N LYS A 4 -15.49 22.37 0.83
CA LYS A 4 -16.30 21.17 1.13
C LYS A 4 -16.58 20.37 -0.15
N ASN A 5 -16.58 19.05 -0.06
CA ASN A 5 -16.80 18.09 -1.16
C ASN A 5 -15.80 18.15 -2.32
N LYS A 6 -14.71 18.91 -2.23
CA LYS A 6 -13.62 18.82 -3.20
C LYS A 6 -13.02 17.42 -3.19
N LYS A 7 -12.76 16.84 -4.37
CA LYS A 7 -12.03 15.58 -4.48
C LYS A 7 -10.59 15.77 -4.00
N PHE A 8 -10.10 14.84 -3.20
CA PHE A 8 -8.72 14.80 -2.74
C PHE A 8 -8.21 13.37 -2.87
N TYR A 9 -7.23 13.18 -3.76
CA TYR A 9 -6.62 11.89 -4.00
C TYR A 9 -5.21 11.92 -3.44
N VAL A 10 -4.86 10.94 -2.61
CA VAL A 10 -3.54 10.82 -1.99
C VAL A 10 -3.06 9.39 -2.08
N THR A 11 -1.76 9.22 -2.27
CA THR A 11 -1.13 7.92 -2.47
C THR A 11 0.16 7.82 -1.67
N THR A 12 0.50 6.61 -1.24
CA THR A 12 1.91 6.27 -0.94
C THR A 12 2.62 5.84 -2.22
N SER A 13 3.94 5.69 -2.15
CA SER A 13 4.64 4.76 -3.02
C SER A 13 4.06 3.34 -2.85
N ILE A 14 4.12 2.51 -3.90
CA ILE A 14 3.81 1.08 -3.78
C ILE A 14 5.06 0.34 -3.31
N ALA A 15 4.91 -0.51 -2.28
CA ALA A 15 6.05 -1.15 -1.64
C ALA A 15 6.63 -2.28 -2.48
N TYR A 16 7.95 -2.28 -2.66
CA TYR A 16 8.65 -3.39 -3.31
C TYR A 16 8.57 -4.66 -2.45
N THR A 17 8.03 -5.74 -3.01
CA THR A 17 7.76 -6.99 -2.28
C THR A 17 8.96 -7.93 -2.17
N ASN A 18 10.19 -7.42 -2.27
CA ASN A 18 11.40 -8.24 -2.09
C ASN A 18 11.81 -8.42 -0.62
N ALA A 19 11.12 -7.78 0.33
CA ALA A 19 11.33 -7.90 1.77
C ALA A 19 10.04 -7.63 2.56
N PRO A 20 9.94 -8.12 3.82
CA PRO A 20 8.84 -7.79 4.73
C PRO A 20 8.72 -6.28 5.04
N PRO A 21 7.53 -5.81 5.47
CA PRO A 21 7.35 -4.43 5.90
C PRO A 21 8.25 -4.06 7.10
N HIS A 22 8.70 -2.81 7.13
CA HIS A 22 9.58 -2.25 8.15
C HIS A 22 9.21 -0.78 8.45
N ILE A 23 9.90 -0.16 9.41
CA ILE A 23 9.58 1.19 9.90
C ILE A 23 9.48 2.27 8.81
N GLY A 24 10.33 2.22 7.78
CA GLY A 24 10.23 3.14 6.63
C GLY A 24 8.88 3.09 5.91
N PHE A 25 8.33 1.90 5.66
CA PHE A 25 6.99 1.76 5.05
C PHE A 25 5.89 2.22 6.02
N ALA A 26 6.04 1.93 7.31
CA ALA A 26 5.09 2.38 8.31
C ALA A 26 5.05 3.91 8.41
N LEU A 27 6.20 4.58 8.35
CA LEU A 27 6.30 6.04 8.40
C LEU A 27 5.50 6.68 7.26
N GLU A 28 5.77 6.31 6.01
CA GLU A 28 5.08 6.86 4.84
C GLU A 28 3.56 6.57 4.91
N ALA A 29 3.17 5.36 5.31
CA ALA A 29 1.78 4.98 5.45
C ALA A 29 1.05 5.84 6.50
N ILE A 30 1.68 6.11 7.65
CA ILE A 30 1.12 6.94 8.72
C ILE A 30 1.03 8.41 8.30
N GLU A 31 2.07 8.96 7.68
CA GLU A 31 2.06 10.36 7.20
C GLU A 31 0.95 10.59 6.16
N THR A 32 0.79 9.63 5.26
CA THR A 32 -0.26 9.64 4.24
C THR A 32 -1.65 9.51 4.88
N ASP A 33 -1.78 8.64 5.90
CA ASP A 33 -3.02 8.44 6.65
C ASP A 33 -3.46 9.69 7.42
N VAL A 34 -2.53 10.35 8.11
CA VAL A 34 -2.77 11.63 8.80
C VAL A 34 -3.25 12.69 7.81
N THR A 35 -2.63 12.75 6.63
CA THR A 35 -3.03 13.67 5.56
C THR A 35 -4.45 13.37 5.05
N ALA A 36 -4.75 12.09 4.80
CA ALA A 36 -6.08 11.65 4.37
C ALA A 36 -7.15 11.99 5.42
N ARG A 37 -6.89 11.70 6.70
CA ARG A 37 -7.80 12.01 7.82
C ARG A 37 -8.02 13.50 8.00
N TYR A 38 -6.97 14.32 7.87
CA TYR A 38 -7.10 15.78 7.91
C TYR A 38 -8.03 16.29 6.80
N HIS A 39 -7.90 15.78 5.58
CA HIS A 39 -8.78 16.17 4.49
C HIS A 39 -10.22 15.64 4.65
N ARG A 40 -10.41 14.46 5.25
CA ARG A 40 -11.75 13.96 5.62
C ARG A 40 -12.38 14.85 6.71
N PHE A 41 -11.61 15.29 7.70
CA PHE A 41 -12.05 16.24 8.72
C PHE A 41 -12.52 17.58 8.13
N LEU A 42 -11.89 18.03 7.04
CA LEU A 42 -12.32 19.19 6.25
C LEU A 42 -13.52 18.91 5.31
N GLU A 43 -14.21 17.78 5.47
CA GLU A 43 -15.37 17.36 4.68
C GLU A 43 -15.08 17.28 3.16
N LYS A 44 -13.85 16.87 2.79
CA LYS A 44 -13.50 16.57 1.40
C LYS A 44 -13.87 15.13 1.03
N ASN A 45 -14.06 14.88 -0.27
CA ASN A 45 -14.19 13.53 -0.81
C ASN A 45 -12.79 12.95 -1.03
N VAL A 46 -12.30 12.20 -0.04
CA VAL A 46 -10.94 11.66 -0.01
C VAL A 46 -10.90 10.25 -0.56
N PHE A 47 -9.91 9.97 -1.41
CA PHE A 47 -9.50 8.61 -1.77
C PHE A 47 -8.01 8.45 -1.44
N PHE A 48 -7.67 7.48 -0.59
CA PHE A 48 -6.31 7.12 -0.20
C PHE A 48 -5.98 5.74 -0.76
N LEU A 49 -5.07 5.69 -1.74
CA LEU A 49 -4.54 4.45 -2.32
C LEU A 49 -3.13 4.13 -1.83
N THR A 50 -2.89 2.86 -1.53
CA THR A 50 -1.55 2.29 -1.30
C THR A 50 -1.44 0.95 -2.03
N GLY A 51 -0.32 0.25 -1.95
CA GLY A 51 -0.18 -1.04 -2.63
C GLY A 51 1.22 -1.62 -2.64
N THR A 52 1.40 -2.66 -3.46
CA THR A 52 2.66 -3.38 -3.64
C THR A 52 3.09 -3.47 -5.09
N ASP A 53 4.40 -3.31 -5.31
CA ASP A 53 5.08 -3.64 -6.57
C ASP A 53 5.64 -5.05 -6.49
N GLU A 54 5.24 -5.89 -7.43
CA GLU A 54 5.36 -7.34 -7.41
C GLU A 54 6.11 -7.90 -8.62
N HIS A 55 6.69 -7.02 -9.45
CA HIS A 55 7.52 -7.42 -10.58
C HIS A 55 9.02 -7.16 -10.35
N GLY A 56 9.87 -7.92 -11.04
CA GLY A 56 11.31 -7.64 -11.15
C GLY A 56 12.23 -8.76 -10.70
N ALA A 57 13.46 -8.77 -11.24
CA ALA A 57 14.43 -9.84 -11.05
C ALA A 57 14.86 -10.06 -9.58
N LYS A 58 14.74 -9.04 -8.72
CA LYS A 58 15.03 -9.16 -7.28
C LYS A 58 14.01 -10.04 -6.56
N ILE A 59 12.74 -10.02 -6.99
CA ILE A 59 11.67 -10.83 -6.42
C ILE A 59 11.90 -12.30 -6.78
N THR A 60 12.23 -12.59 -8.05
CA THR A 60 12.57 -13.96 -8.48
C THR A 60 13.70 -14.55 -7.65
N LYS A 61 14.80 -13.80 -7.45
CA LYS A 61 15.93 -14.25 -6.63
C LYS A 61 15.56 -14.45 -5.15
N ALA A 62 14.65 -13.64 -4.61
CA ALA A 62 14.19 -13.80 -3.24
C ALA A 62 13.28 -15.03 -3.09
N ALA A 63 12.38 -15.25 -4.05
CA ALA A 63 11.52 -16.43 -4.09
C ALA A 63 12.31 -17.74 -4.23
N GLU A 64 13.32 -17.78 -5.10
CA GLU A 64 14.23 -18.92 -5.26
C GLU A 64 14.97 -19.27 -3.96
N LYS A 65 15.44 -18.26 -3.22
CA LYS A 65 16.10 -18.46 -1.91
C LYS A 65 15.17 -19.08 -0.87
N GLU A 66 13.87 -18.83 -0.98
CA GLU A 66 12.85 -19.41 -0.09
C GLU A 66 12.20 -20.69 -0.66
N GLY A 67 12.63 -21.17 -1.83
CA GLY A 67 12.05 -22.35 -2.47
C GLY A 67 10.59 -22.16 -2.91
N LYS A 68 10.18 -20.92 -3.20
CA LYS A 68 8.81 -20.55 -3.60
C LYS A 68 8.77 -20.07 -5.04
N THR A 69 7.59 -20.14 -5.68
CA THR A 69 7.36 -19.42 -6.93
C THR A 69 7.31 -17.89 -6.67
N PRO A 70 7.63 -17.04 -7.66
CA PRO A 70 7.51 -15.59 -7.50
C PRO A 70 6.12 -15.15 -7.04
N LYS A 71 5.06 -15.80 -7.55
CA LYS A 71 3.67 -15.50 -7.19
C LYS A 71 3.38 -15.79 -5.71
N GLU A 72 3.71 -16.99 -5.24
CA GLU A 72 3.52 -17.37 -3.84
C GLU A 72 4.31 -16.47 -2.89
N PHE A 73 5.52 -16.08 -3.30
CA PHE A 73 6.36 -15.18 -2.54
C PHE A 73 5.72 -13.79 -2.39
N VAL A 74 5.30 -13.17 -3.51
CA VAL A 74 4.67 -11.83 -3.45
C VAL A 74 3.29 -11.85 -2.82
N ASP A 75 2.51 -12.93 -2.97
CA ASP A 75 1.23 -13.11 -2.28
C ASP A 75 1.42 -13.04 -0.76
N GLY A 76 2.42 -13.75 -0.23
CA GLY A 76 2.73 -13.76 1.20
C GLY A 76 3.24 -12.42 1.74
N ILE A 77 4.05 -11.70 0.96
CA ILE A 77 4.56 -10.37 1.36
C ILE A 77 3.44 -9.33 1.25
N SER A 78 2.66 -9.32 0.17
CA SER A 78 1.52 -8.41 -0.02
C SER A 78 0.51 -8.54 1.12
N GLU A 79 0.25 -9.76 1.58
CA GLU A 79 -0.62 -10.00 2.75
C GLU A 79 -0.06 -9.38 4.04
N GLN A 80 1.27 -9.39 4.24
CA GLN A 80 1.89 -8.69 5.38
C GLN A 80 1.70 -7.17 5.29
N PHE A 81 1.81 -6.59 4.10
CA PHE A 81 1.53 -5.18 3.89
C PHE A 81 0.05 -4.84 4.11
N ARG A 82 -0.88 -5.70 3.67
CA ARG A 82 -2.32 -5.52 3.93
C ARG A 82 -2.62 -5.50 5.43
N LYS A 83 -1.97 -6.38 6.22
CA LYS A 83 -2.12 -6.42 7.68
C LYS A 83 -1.67 -5.14 8.39
N LEU A 84 -0.78 -4.33 7.79
CA LEU A 84 -0.41 -3.03 8.36
C LEU A 84 -1.62 -2.11 8.52
N LYS A 85 -2.63 -2.23 7.66
CA LYS A 85 -3.87 -1.46 7.79
C LYS A 85 -4.53 -1.68 9.14
N GLU A 86 -4.62 -2.93 9.58
CA GLU A 86 -5.22 -3.28 10.87
C GLU A 86 -4.29 -2.91 12.03
N VAL A 87 -3.00 -3.30 11.94
CA VAL A 87 -2.01 -3.09 13.02
C VAL A 87 -1.77 -1.61 13.30
N LEU A 88 -1.71 -0.78 12.27
CA LEU A 88 -1.45 0.67 12.38
C LEU A 88 -2.74 1.50 12.35
N ASN A 89 -3.91 0.88 12.26
CA ASN A 89 -5.21 1.55 12.13
C ASN A 89 -5.24 2.56 10.97
N LEU A 90 -4.80 2.14 9.79
CA LEU A 90 -4.78 2.98 8.58
C LEU A 90 -6.18 3.07 7.96
N SER A 91 -6.44 4.20 7.32
CA SER A 91 -7.70 4.55 6.68
C SER A 91 -7.60 4.59 5.16
N ASN A 92 -6.67 3.83 4.55
CA ASN A 92 -6.62 3.72 3.09
C ASN A 92 -7.91 3.10 2.55
N ASP A 93 -8.41 3.63 1.44
CA ASP A 93 -9.66 3.23 0.82
C ASP A 93 -9.48 1.99 -0.06
N ASP A 94 -8.31 1.83 -0.69
CA ASP A 94 -7.97 0.64 -1.47
C ASP A 94 -6.49 0.24 -1.33
N PHE A 95 -6.16 -0.95 -1.82
CA PHE A 95 -4.82 -1.51 -1.87
C PHE A 95 -4.61 -2.22 -3.22
N ILE A 96 -3.75 -1.67 -4.07
CA ILE A 96 -3.44 -2.20 -5.40
C ILE A 96 -2.23 -3.14 -5.38
N ARG A 97 -2.20 -4.10 -6.30
CA ARG A 97 -1.06 -5.00 -6.55
C ARG A 97 -0.74 -4.93 -8.04
N THR A 98 0.53 -4.83 -8.42
CA THR A 98 0.90 -4.78 -9.85
C THR A 98 0.71 -6.11 -10.59
N THR A 99 0.30 -7.17 -9.89
CA THR A 99 -0.12 -8.47 -10.44
C THR A 99 -1.64 -8.61 -10.61
N ASP A 100 -2.45 -7.62 -10.21
CA ASP A 100 -3.91 -7.67 -10.36
C ASP A 100 -4.32 -7.36 -11.81
N GLU A 101 -4.48 -8.40 -12.62
CA GLU A 101 -4.86 -8.32 -14.04
C GLU A 101 -6.23 -7.68 -14.31
N LYS A 102 -7.13 -7.60 -13.31
CA LYS A 102 -8.47 -7.04 -13.50
C LYS A 102 -8.55 -5.55 -13.23
N ARG A 103 -7.63 -5.03 -12.43
CA ARG A 103 -7.55 -3.61 -12.03
C ARG A 103 -6.47 -2.84 -12.78
N HIS A 104 -5.59 -3.53 -13.50
CA HIS A 104 -4.56 -2.99 -14.39
C HIS A 104 -5.09 -2.65 -15.79
#